data_AF-A0AA97DM34-F1
#
_entry.id   AF-A0AA97DM34-F1
#
_cell.length_a   1.000
_cell.length_b   1.000
_cell.length_c   1.000
_cell.angle_alpha   90.00
_cell.angle_beta   90.00
_cell.angle_gamma   90.00
#
_symmetry.space_group_name_H-M   'P 1'
#
loop_
_entity.id
_entity.type
_entity.pdbx_description
1 polymer ?
#
loop_
_entity_poly.entity_id
_entity_poly.type
_entity_poly.pdbx_seq_one_letter_code
_entity_poly.pdbx_strand_id
1 'polypeptide(L)'
;MSTQADDSDFEVGRVSDLDDELTAELFRSSFQPSPRNTGLTHRWRDMSSAQAEVVWQNLFDWVRWFVATYQLTTSVVPDCWWRHSEIVAELYALQRAEAASFTSDDSGFGPLAFHERLPHGVERLRAHTRTAGCVGLQSHKEPVMRIVPAEPDFEDWKLGTHQTSS
;
A
#
# COMPACT_ATOMS: atom_id res chain seq x y z
N MET A 1 52.89 46.07 41.14
CA MET A 1 53.09 45.10 40.04
C MET A 1 51.75 44.95 39.35
N SER A 2 51.52 45.71 38.27
CA SER A 2 50.29 45.63 37.48
C SER A 2 50.57 44.75 36.27
N THR A 3 49.89 43.60 36.20
CA THR A 3 49.93 42.71 35.03
C THR A 3 48.76 43.06 34.12
N GLN A 4 49.09 43.64 32.97
CA GLN A 4 48.21 43.87 31.82
C GLN A 4 47.82 42.50 31.23
N ALA A 5 46.53 42.22 31.12
CA ALA A 5 46.05 41.08 30.32
C ALA A 5 45.99 41.52 28.85
N ASP A 6 46.62 40.74 27.99
CA ASP A 6 46.68 40.90 26.55
C ASP A 6 45.49 40.13 25.94
N ASP A 7 44.46 40.86 25.51
CA ASP A 7 43.31 40.32 24.77
C ASP A 7 43.71 40.24 23.29
N SER A 8 44.21 39.07 22.88
CA SER A 8 44.39 38.76 21.45
C SER A 8 43.03 38.40 20.85
N ASP A 9 42.48 39.35 20.10
CA ASP A 9 41.27 39.26 19.28
C ASP A 9 41.37 38.12 18.25
N PHE A 10 40.56 37.08 18.42
CA PHE A 10 40.45 35.98 17.45
C PHE A 10 39.34 36.33 16.47
N GLU A 11 39.69 36.99 15.37
CA GLU A 11 38.74 37.39 14.34
C GLU A 11 38.22 36.14 13.60
N VAL A 12 37.06 35.64 14.03
CA VAL A 12 36.35 34.56 13.34
C VAL A 12 35.80 35.12 12.02
N GLY A 13 36.50 34.82 10.93
CA GLY A 13 36.07 35.16 9.58
C GLY A 13 34.63 34.70 9.34
N ARG A 14 33.76 35.65 9.04
CA ARG A 14 32.34 35.44 8.73
C ARG A 14 32.20 34.73 7.37
N VAL A 15 32.15 33.39 7.39
CA VAL A 15 31.66 32.58 6.28
C VAL A 15 30.14 32.63 6.36
N SER A 16 29.45 33.49 5.61
CA SER A 16 28.01 33.73 5.89
C SER A 16 27.06 33.86 4.71
N ASP A 17 27.48 33.90 3.45
CA ASP A 17 26.48 34.18 2.40
C ASP A 17 26.35 33.07 1.34
N LEU A 18 27.39 32.26 1.11
CA LEU A 18 27.34 31.13 0.16
C LEU A 18 26.88 29.82 0.82
N ASP A 19 27.14 29.67 2.13
CA ASP A 19 26.75 28.47 2.87
C ASP A 19 25.26 28.48 3.20
N ASP A 20 24.63 29.64 3.38
CA ASP A 20 23.21 29.74 3.71
C ASP A 20 22.31 29.36 2.52
N GLU A 21 22.67 29.76 1.30
CA GLU A 21 21.91 29.38 0.10
C GLU A 21 22.08 27.88 -0.21
N LEU A 22 23.30 27.35 -0.13
CA LEU A 22 23.57 25.92 -0.30
C LEU A 22 22.91 25.07 0.79
N THR A 23 22.93 25.54 2.04
CA THR A 23 22.24 24.89 3.16
C THR A 23 20.72 24.97 2.98
N ALA A 24 20.19 26.10 2.51
CA ALA A 24 18.77 26.24 2.19
C ALA A 24 18.34 25.40 0.98
N GLU A 25 19.23 25.15 0.03
CA GLU A 25 18.99 24.29 -1.14
C GLU A 25 19.09 22.80 -0.77
N LEU A 26 20.01 22.42 0.12
CA LEU A 26 20.10 21.10 0.73
C LEU A 26 18.89 20.82 1.62
N PHE A 27 18.45 21.79 2.44
CA PHE A 27 17.21 21.71 3.20
C PHE A 27 16.00 21.56 2.25
N ARG A 28 15.87 22.41 1.22
CA ARG A 28 14.78 22.30 0.22
C ARG A 28 14.77 20.95 -0.51
N SER A 29 15.93 20.39 -0.81
CA SER A 29 16.07 19.05 -1.41
C SER A 29 15.73 17.93 -0.42
N SER A 30 16.01 18.14 0.87
CA SER A 30 15.65 17.20 1.96
C SER A 30 14.15 17.19 2.25
N PHE A 31 13.46 18.30 1.97
CA PHE A 31 12.00 18.43 2.06
C PHE A 31 11.29 18.26 0.71
N GLN A 32 12.04 18.06 -0.38
CA GLN A 32 11.43 17.70 -1.64
C GLN A 32 10.87 16.28 -1.47
N PRO A 33 9.55 16.08 -1.60
CA PRO A 33 9.02 14.74 -1.63
C PRO A 33 9.73 14.03 -2.78
N SER A 34 10.48 12.97 -2.47
CA SER A 34 11.07 12.12 -3.49
C SER A 34 10.00 11.81 -4.53
N PRO A 35 10.28 11.85 -5.84
CA PRO A 35 9.29 11.49 -6.87
C PRO A 35 9.09 9.97 -6.92
N ARG A 36 8.91 9.33 -5.77
CA ARG A 36 8.91 7.88 -5.56
C ARG A 36 7.88 7.50 -4.50
N ASN A 37 6.61 7.75 -4.81
CA ASN A 37 5.58 6.73 -4.76
C ASN A 37 4.35 7.29 -5.51
N THR A 38 4.21 6.96 -6.79
CA THR A 38 3.00 7.21 -7.59
C THR A 38 1.86 6.29 -7.14
N GLY A 39 1.68 6.17 -5.83
CA GLY A 39 0.95 5.11 -5.16
C GLY A 39 0.09 5.68 -4.06
N LEU A 40 -0.89 6.52 -4.42
CA LEU A 40 -2.05 6.67 -3.55
C LEU A 40 -2.79 5.33 -3.56
N THR A 41 -2.94 4.71 -2.39
CA THR A 41 -3.85 3.58 -2.27
C THR A 41 -5.25 4.10 -2.60
N HIS A 42 -5.75 3.75 -3.78
CA HIS A 42 -7.09 4.14 -4.19
C HIS A 42 -8.12 3.25 -3.50
N ARG A 43 -9.17 3.85 -2.95
CA ARG A 43 -10.36 3.09 -2.59
C ARG A 43 -10.99 2.61 -3.88
N TRP A 44 -11.04 1.29 -4.06
CA TRP A 44 -11.50 0.67 -5.30
C TRP A 44 -12.86 1.20 -5.77
N ARG A 45 -13.85 1.27 -4.88
CA ARG A 45 -15.22 1.72 -5.22
C ARG A 45 -15.32 3.18 -5.71
N ASP A 46 -14.30 3.98 -5.45
CA ASP A 46 -14.31 5.43 -5.69
C ASP A 46 -13.37 5.83 -6.84
N MET A 47 -12.79 4.86 -7.57
CA MET A 47 -11.87 5.14 -8.67
C MET A 47 -12.59 5.67 -9.92
N SER A 48 -12.02 6.71 -10.53
CA SER A 48 -12.37 7.09 -11.90
C SER A 48 -11.86 6.04 -12.90
N SER A 49 -12.40 6.04 -14.12
CA SER A 49 -11.95 5.12 -15.17
C SER A 49 -10.46 5.26 -15.49
N ALA A 50 -9.95 6.51 -15.54
CA ALA A 50 -8.53 6.78 -15.80
C ALA A 50 -7.63 6.29 -14.65
N GLN A 51 -8.08 6.41 -13.39
CA GLN A 51 -7.34 5.85 -12.25
C GLN A 51 -7.35 4.33 -12.28
N ALA A 52 -8.51 3.73 -12.58
CA ALA A 52 -8.68 2.29 -12.66
C ALA A 52 -7.75 1.67 -13.70
N GLU A 53 -7.62 2.26 -14.90
CA GLU A 53 -6.72 1.78 -15.95
C GLU A 53 -5.27 1.65 -15.46
N VAL A 54 -4.75 2.72 -14.84
CA VAL A 54 -3.38 2.74 -14.31
C VAL A 54 -3.21 1.74 -13.16
N VAL A 55 -4.17 1.70 -12.23
CA VAL A 55 -4.11 0.81 -11.07
C VAL A 55 -4.16 -0.66 -11.49
N TRP A 56 -5.04 -1.03 -12.43
CA TRP A 56 -5.17 -2.41 -12.87
C TRP A 56 -3.99 -2.88 -13.70
N GLN A 57 -3.40 -2.02 -14.53
CA GLN A 57 -2.17 -2.37 -15.25
C GLN A 57 -1.01 -2.63 -14.26
N ASN A 58 -0.81 -1.74 -13.30
CA ASN A 58 0.22 -1.92 -12.27
C ASN A 58 -0.02 -3.19 -11.43
N LEU A 59 -1.28 -3.47 -11.08
CA LEU A 59 -1.64 -4.71 -10.38
C LEU A 59 -1.31 -5.94 -11.23
N PHE A 60 -1.65 -5.92 -12.51
CA PHE A 60 -1.38 -7.04 -13.41
C PHE A 60 0.11 -7.39 -13.49
N ASP A 61 0.97 -6.38 -13.65
CA ASP A 61 2.42 -6.56 -13.71
C ASP A 61 2.98 -7.07 -12.37
N TRP A 62 2.49 -6.54 -11.25
CA TRP A 62 2.87 -7.02 -9.93
C TRP A 62 2.43 -8.48 -9.68
N VAL A 63 1.23 -8.87 -10.10
CA VAL A 63 0.75 -10.26 -9.96
C VAL A 63 1.62 -11.22 -10.76
N ARG A 64 2.08 -10.84 -11.96
CA ARG A 64 3.02 -11.66 -12.74
C ARG A 64 4.34 -11.88 -11.99
N TRP A 65 4.90 -10.80 -11.43
CA TRP A 65 6.11 -10.90 -10.59
C TRP A 65 5.85 -11.75 -9.34
N PHE A 66 4.73 -11.55 -8.66
CA PHE A 66 4.38 -12.23 -7.42
C PHE A 66 4.25 -13.74 -7.63
N VAL A 67 3.51 -14.16 -8.66
CA VAL A 67 3.34 -15.58 -9.00
C VAL A 67 4.68 -16.22 -9.36
N ALA A 68 5.53 -15.54 -10.14
CA ALA A 68 6.84 -16.06 -10.54
C ALA A 68 7.81 -16.16 -9.34
N THR A 69 7.87 -15.11 -8.50
CA THR A 69 8.78 -15.00 -7.36
C THR A 69 8.47 -16.04 -6.29
N TYR A 70 7.19 -16.20 -5.95
CA TYR A 70 6.75 -17.14 -4.91
C TYR A 70 6.33 -18.51 -5.46
N GLN A 71 6.54 -18.75 -6.76
CA GLN A 71 6.22 -20.00 -7.46
C GLN A 71 4.78 -20.47 -7.21
N LEU A 72 3.84 -19.52 -7.24
CA LEU A 72 2.44 -19.80 -6.96
C LEU A 72 1.82 -20.58 -8.12
N THR A 73 1.05 -21.60 -7.79
CA THR A 73 0.33 -22.40 -8.78
C THR A 73 -1.04 -21.79 -9.08
N THR A 74 -1.68 -22.27 -10.16
CA THR A 74 -3.05 -21.88 -10.52
C THR A 74 -4.07 -22.17 -9.41
N SER A 75 -3.77 -23.09 -8.49
CA SER A 75 -4.58 -23.36 -7.29
C SER A 75 -4.58 -22.24 -6.24
N VAL A 76 -3.64 -21.29 -6.35
CA VAL A 76 -3.54 -20.09 -5.49
C VAL A 76 -4.03 -18.86 -6.25
N VAL A 77 -3.51 -18.66 -7.47
CA VAL A 77 -3.86 -17.53 -8.34
C VAL A 77 -4.20 -18.10 -9.73
N PRO A 78 -5.47 -18.17 -10.12
CA PRO A 78 -5.86 -18.74 -11.42
C PRO A 78 -5.54 -17.77 -12.56
N ASP A 79 -5.36 -18.26 -13.78
CA ASP A 79 -5.09 -17.40 -14.96
C ASP A 79 -6.20 -16.38 -15.23
N CYS A 80 -7.44 -16.70 -14.82
CA CYS A 80 -8.61 -15.83 -14.89
C CYS A 80 -8.81 -14.95 -13.64
N TRP A 81 -7.81 -14.77 -12.77
CA TRP A 81 -7.93 -14.05 -11.48
C TRP A 81 -8.61 -12.68 -11.60
N TRP A 82 -8.37 -11.94 -12.68
CA TRP A 82 -8.92 -10.61 -12.94
C TRP A 82 -10.44 -10.60 -13.18
N ARG A 83 -11.05 -11.77 -13.37
CA ARG A 83 -12.51 -11.96 -13.47
C ARG A 83 -13.17 -12.24 -12.13
N HIS A 84 -12.40 -12.35 -11.04
CA HIS A 84 -12.87 -12.70 -9.71
C HIS A 84 -12.58 -11.56 -8.74
N SER A 85 -13.60 -10.77 -8.41
CA SER A 85 -13.42 -9.52 -7.66
C SER A 85 -12.84 -9.73 -6.26
N GLU A 86 -13.16 -10.84 -5.61
CA GLU A 86 -12.57 -11.25 -4.33
C GLU A 86 -11.07 -11.55 -4.43
N ILE A 87 -10.64 -12.17 -5.54
CA ILE A 87 -9.22 -12.46 -5.80
C ILE A 87 -8.48 -11.16 -6.11
N VAL A 88 -9.06 -10.30 -6.95
CA VAL A 88 -8.53 -8.96 -7.26
C VAL A 88 -8.38 -8.12 -5.97
N ALA A 89 -9.36 -8.17 -5.07
CA ALA A 89 -9.31 -7.43 -3.79
C ALA A 89 -8.11 -7.84 -2.94
N GLU A 90 -7.93 -9.15 -2.77
CA GLU A 90 -6.86 -9.72 -1.97
C GLU A 90 -5.49 -9.44 -2.59
N LEU A 91 -5.33 -9.62 -3.90
CA LEU A 91 -4.08 -9.31 -4.62
C LEU A 91 -3.74 -7.82 -4.56
N TYR A 92 -4.73 -6.95 -4.73
CA TYR A 92 -4.52 -5.50 -4.60
C TYR A 92 -4.09 -5.15 -3.18
N ALA A 93 -4.75 -5.68 -2.15
CA ALA A 93 -4.36 -5.45 -0.76
C ALA A 93 -2.92 -5.91 -0.48
N LEU A 94 -2.51 -7.06 -1.00
CA LEU A 94 -1.13 -7.56 -0.88
C LEU A 94 -0.12 -6.66 -1.59
N GLN A 95 -0.42 -6.21 -2.81
CA GLN A 95 0.43 -5.25 -3.52
C GLN A 95 0.59 -3.96 -2.71
N ARG A 96 -0.50 -3.42 -2.14
CA ARG A 96 -0.45 -2.20 -1.34
C ARG A 96 0.35 -2.40 -0.05
N ALA A 97 0.22 -3.56 0.58
CA ALA A 97 1.00 -3.90 1.77
C ALA A 97 2.49 -4.04 1.47
N GLU A 98 2.84 -4.68 0.35
CA GLU A 98 4.22 -4.82 -0.13
C GLU A 98 4.82 -3.43 -0.42
N ALA A 99 4.15 -2.61 -1.23
CA ALA A 99 4.63 -1.26 -1.54
C ALA A 99 4.81 -0.38 -0.28
N ALA A 100 3.93 -0.53 0.72
CA ALA A 100 4.03 0.18 2.00
C ALA A 100 5.13 -0.38 2.93
N SER A 101 5.69 -1.55 2.62
CA SER A 101 6.74 -2.19 3.42
C SER A 101 8.15 -1.76 3.02
N PHE A 102 8.31 -1.05 1.89
CA PHE A 102 9.61 -0.60 1.37
C PHE A 102 9.74 0.94 1.38
N THR A 103 9.26 1.59 2.43
CA THR A 103 9.39 3.04 2.56
C THR A 103 10.82 3.44 2.95
N SER A 104 11.26 4.63 2.52
CA SER A 104 12.63 5.09 2.77
C SER A 104 12.92 5.39 4.25
N ASP A 105 11.89 5.59 5.06
CA ASP A 105 11.93 5.83 6.49
C ASP A 105 11.76 4.56 7.33
N ASP A 106 11.56 3.38 6.69
CA ASP A 106 11.46 2.13 7.42
C ASP A 106 12.80 1.72 8.04
N SER A 107 12.74 1.27 9.30
CA SER A 107 13.92 0.82 10.05
C SER A 107 14.46 -0.55 9.61
N GLY A 108 13.90 -1.12 8.53
CA GLY A 108 14.27 -2.40 7.93
C GLY A 108 13.33 -3.56 8.30
N PHE A 109 12.30 -3.32 9.11
CA PHE A 109 11.36 -4.36 9.55
C PHE A 109 10.13 -4.50 8.67
N GLY A 110 9.79 -3.48 7.87
CA GLY A 110 8.65 -3.51 6.96
C GLY A 110 8.64 -4.75 6.05
N PRO A 111 9.73 -5.05 5.33
CA PRO A 111 9.77 -6.21 4.44
C PRO A 111 9.57 -7.53 5.17
N LEU A 112 10.14 -7.69 6.37
CA LEU A 112 9.94 -8.89 7.19
C LEU A 112 8.48 -9.02 7.61
N ALA A 113 7.88 -7.92 8.08
CA ALA A 113 6.50 -7.90 8.54
C ALA A 113 5.49 -8.17 7.41
N PHE A 114 5.82 -7.83 6.15
CA PHE A 114 5.04 -8.27 4.99
C PHE A 114 5.07 -9.79 4.85
N HIS A 115 6.26 -10.39 4.90
CA HIS A 115 6.44 -11.83 4.74
C HIS A 115 5.82 -12.65 5.87
N GLU A 116 5.74 -12.11 7.09
CA GLU A 116 5.01 -12.75 8.20
C GLU A 116 3.50 -12.82 7.94
N ARG A 117 2.94 -11.82 7.23
CA ARG A 117 1.50 -11.76 6.93
C ARG A 117 1.14 -12.47 5.62
N LEU A 118 2.10 -12.58 4.70
CA LEU A 118 1.93 -13.16 3.38
C LEU A 118 1.27 -14.56 3.39
N PRO A 119 1.67 -15.52 4.26
CA PRO A 119 1.03 -16.84 4.33
C PRO A 119 -0.49 -16.77 4.54
N HIS A 120 -0.97 -15.82 5.35
CA HIS A 120 -2.41 -15.64 5.57
C HIS A 120 -3.14 -15.13 4.33
N GLY A 121 -2.52 -14.25 3.55
CA GLY A 121 -3.05 -13.81 2.27
C GLY A 121 -3.09 -14.93 1.24
N VAL A 122 -2.02 -15.73 1.15
CA VAL A 122 -1.96 -16.91 0.27
C VAL A 122 -3.04 -17.94 0.61
N GLU A 123 -3.33 -18.18 1.89
CA GLU A 123 -4.41 -19.09 2.28
C GLU A 123 -5.79 -18.55 1.89
N ARG A 124 -6.04 -17.25 2.04
CA ARG A 124 -7.28 -16.62 1.54
C ARG A 124 -7.40 -16.74 0.03
N LEU A 125 -6.32 -16.51 -0.71
CA LEU A 125 -6.29 -16.70 -2.17
C LEU A 125 -6.62 -18.14 -2.59
N ARG A 126 -6.11 -19.14 -1.88
CA ARG A 126 -6.49 -20.55 -2.11
C ARG A 126 -7.98 -20.77 -1.87
N ALA A 127 -8.54 -20.22 -0.80
CA ALA A 127 -9.96 -20.35 -0.49
C ALA A 127 -10.85 -19.68 -1.56
N HIS A 128 -10.48 -18.47 -2.00
CA HIS A 128 -11.17 -17.76 -3.08
C HIS A 128 -11.09 -18.54 -4.40
N THR A 129 -9.90 -19.00 -4.79
CA THR A 129 -9.69 -19.79 -6.01
C THR A 129 -10.48 -21.10 -6.01
N ARG A 130 -10.53 -21.79 -4.85
CA ARG A 130 -11.35 -23.00 -4.67
C ARG A 130 -12.83 -22.69 -4.84
N THR A 131 -13.30 -21.57 -4.31
CA THR A 131 -14.70 -21.13 -4.41
C THR A 131 -15.06 -20.74 -5.84
N ALA A 132 -14.16 -20.07 -6.56
CA ALA A 132 -14.31 -19.73 -7.96
C ALA A 132 -14.48 -20.99 -8.83
N GLY A 133 -13.73 -22.05 -8.53
CA GLY A 133 -13.87 -23.37 -9.16
C GLY A 133 -13.30 -23.49 -10.57
N CYS A 134 -12.81 -22.39 -11.17
CA CYS A 134 -12.33 -22.35 -12.55
C CYS A 134 -11.18 -23.34 -12.82
N VAL A 135 -10.29 -23.53 -11.84
CA VAL A 135 -9.15 -24.45 -11.96
C VAL A 135 -9.61 -25.91 -12.03
N GLY A 136 -10.55 -26.31 -11.16
CA GLY A 136 -11.08 -27.67 -11.15
C GLY A 136 -11.92 -27.98 -12.39
N LEU A 137 -12.65 -26.98 -12.90
CA LEU A 137 -13.45 -27.08 -14.12
C LEU A 137 -12.63 -26.96 -15.41
N GLN A 138 -11.34 -26.64 -15.31
CA GLN A 138 -10.45 -26.33 -16.44
C GLN A 138 -11.07 -25.30 -17.43
N SER A 139 -11.97 -24.46 -16.92
CA SER A 139 -12.73 -23.49 -17.69
C SER A 139 -13.21 -22.39 -16.77
N HIS A 140 -13.26 -21.16 -17.28
CA HIS A 140 -13.72 -20.02 -16.51
C HIS A 140 -15.21 -20.15 -16.17
N LYS A 141 -15.55 -19.88 -14.91
CA LYS A 141 -16.93 -19.81 -14.41
C LYS A 141 -17.20 -18.40 -13.91
N GLU A 142 -18.19 -17.74 -14.51
CA GLU A 142 -18.54 -16.38 -14.13
C GLU A 142 -19.10 -16.33 -12.70
N PRO A 143 -18.61 -15.41 -11.85
CA PRO A 143 -19.16 -15.23 -10.51
C PRO A 143 -20.64 -14.80 -10.55
N VAL A 144 -21.46 -15.40 -9.70
CA VAL A 144 -22.85 -14.97 -9.52
C VAL A 144 -22.84 -13.80 -8.54
N MET A 145 -23.13 -12.59 -9.03
CA MET A 145 -23.28 -11.41 -8.17
C MET A 145 -24.51 -11.59 -7.28
N ARG A 146 -24.29 -11.71 -5.97
CA ARG A 146 -25.37 -11.67 -4.98
C ARG A 146 -25.76 -10.21 -4.72
N ILE A 147 -27.01 -9.87 -5.01
CA ILE A 147 -27.60 -8.58 -4.64
C ILE A 147 -28.32 -8.78 -3.31
N VAL A 148 -27.97 -7.96 -2.31
CA VAL A 148 -28.74 -7.90 -1.07
C VAL A 148 -29.99 -7.04 -1.35
N PRO A 149 -31.20 -7.55 -1.08
CA PRO A 149 -32.41 -6.77 -1.29
C PRO A 149 -32.45 -5.55 -0.37
N ALA A 150 -33.20 -4.51 -0.76
CA ALA A 150 -33.47 -3.38 0.11
C ALA A 150 -34.39 -3.85 1.25
N GLU A 151 -33.94 -3.66 2.49
CA GLU A 151 -34.70 -4.05 3.69
C GLU A 151 -35.44 -2.81 4.23
N PRO A 152 -36.76 -2.69 4.05
CA PRO A 152 -37.51 -1.52 4.53
C PRO A 152 -37.43 -1.40 6.06
N ASP A 153 -37.36 -2.53 6.76
CA ASP A 153 -37.26 -2.59 8.23
C ASP A 153 -35.88 -2.14 8.75
N PHE A 154 -34.90 -1.91 7.87
CA PHE A 154 -33.61 -1.34 8.24
C PHE A 154 -33.75 0.07 8.83
N GLU A 155 -34.75 0.83 8.36
CA GLU A 155 -35.02 2.19 8.81
C GLU A 155 -35.52 2.22 10.27
N ASP A 156 -36.31 1.23 10.66
CA ASP A 156 -36.76 1.08 12.05
C ASP A 156 -35.64 0.49 12.91
N TRP A 157 -34.93 -0.51 12.39
CA TRP A 157 -33.80 -1.12 13.08
C TRP A 157 -32.73 -0.10 13.44
N LYS A 158 -32.32 0.79 12.52
CA LYS A 158 -31.22 1.76 12.78
C LYS A 158 -31.55 2.75 13.90
N LEU A 159 -32.82 3.02 14.16
CA LEU A 159 -33.28 3.92 15.23
C LEU A 159 -33.39 3.21 16.60
N GLY A 160 -33.31 1.88 16.64
CA GLY A 160 -33.33 1.10 17.87
C GLY A 160 -32.08 1.28 18.75
N THR A 161 -32.19 0.96 20.04
CA THR A 161 -31.07 0.98 20.98
C THR A 161 -30.19 -0.26 20.79
N HIS A 162 -29.03 -0.10 20.13
CA HIS A 162 -28.13 -1.21 19.78
C HIS A 162 -27.09 -1.58 20.85
N GLN A 163 -27.05 -0.85 21.96
CA GLN A 163 -26.09 -1.07 23.03
C GLN A 163 -26.84 -1.13 24.37
N THR A 164 -26.55 -2.15 25.18
CA THR A 164 -26.99 -2.19 26.57
C THR A 164 -26.00 -1.39 27.41
N SER A 165 -26.44 -0.27 27.99
CA SER A 165 -25.63 0.43 29.00
C SER A 165 -25.31 -0.55 30.13
N SER A 166 -24.02 -0.84 30.34
CA SER A 166 -23.51 -1.51 31.55
C SER A 166 -23.17 -0.48 32.61
#